data_AF-A0A7R8VQM5-F1
#
_entry.id   AF-A0A7R8VQM5-F1
#
_cell.length_a   1.000
_cell.length_b   1.000
_cell.length_c   1.000
_cell.angle_alpha   90.00
_cell.angle_beta   90.00
_cell.angle_gamma   90.00
#
_symmetry.space_group_name_H-M   'P 1'
#
loop_
_entity.id
_entity.type
_entity.pdbx_description
1 polymer ?
#
loop_
_entity_poly.entity_id
_entity_poly.type
_entity_poly.pdbx_seq_one_letter_code
_entity_poly.pdbx_strand_id
1 'polypeptide(L)'
;MPQPKVTEATLGPALSGDLSTLFDVGGIVGGIAAGVVSDYTGMYATTCSVMLAFAAPMLFVYEKFGTYNFSVNIILLLIAGLLVNGPYALITTAVSAELGTHHSLQGNSKALATVTAIIDGTGSIGAAVGPLLAGVISSRGWENVFYMLIISDIIALMLLSRLVVSELRQWLLLRQNRS
;
A
#
# COMPACT_ATOMS: atom_id res chain seq x y z
N MET A 1 -35.14 3.74 -12.08
CA MET A 1 -35.21 3.86 -10.62
C MET A 1 -33.81 4.22 -10.13
N PRO A 2 -33.57 5.38 -9.50
CA PRO A 2 -32.26 5.66 -8.93
C PRO A 2 -32.00 4.64 -7.81
N GLN A 3 -30.87 3.94 -7.91
CA GLN A 3 -30.42 3.00 -6.88
C GLN A 3 -30.16 3.79 -5.58
N PRO A 4 -30.56 3.28 -4.41
CA PRO A 4 -30.28 3.95 -3.15
C PRO A 4 -28.77 4.08 -2.96
N LYS A 5 -28.29 5.30 -2.74
CA LYS A 5 -26.89 5.56 -2.39
C LYS A 5 -26.58 4.85 -1.07
N VAL A 6 -25.53 4.04 -1.08
CA VAL A 6 -25.05 3.36 0.12
C VAL A 6 -24.52 4.44 1.06
N THR A 7 -25.29 4.75 2.10
CA THR A 7 -24.97 5.83 3.06
C THR A 7 -24.58 5.17 4.39
N GLU A 8 -23.66 5.75 5.16
CA GLU A 8 -23.20 5.20 6.46
C GLU A 8 -24.35 4.91 7.44
N ALA A 9 -25.47 5.63 7.31
CA ALA A 9 -26.70 5.38 8.07
C ALA A 9 -27.45 4.07 7.71
N THR A 10 -27.07 3.38 6.63
CA THR A 10 -27.74 2.17 6.11
C THR A 10 -26.93 0.88 6.23
N LEU A 11 -25.62 0.95 6.51
CA LEU A 11 -24.78 -0.23 6.73
C LEU A 11 -24.55 -0.38 8.23
N GLY A 12 -25.08 -1.44 8.84
CA GLY A 12 -24.79 -1.74 10.24
C GLY A 12 -23.28 -1.98 10.48
N PRO A 13 -22.77 -1.83 11.71
CA PRO A 13 -21.35 -2.00 12.03
C PRO A 13 -20.75 -3.32 11.54
N ALA A 14 -21.54 -4.39 11.58
CA ALA A 14 -21.15 -5.71 11.08
C ALA A 14 -20.87 -5.70 9.57
N LEU A 15 -21.72 -5.05 8.77
CA LEU A 15 -21.58 -5.01 7.32
C LEU A 15 -20.42 -4.11 6.88
N SER A 16 -20.14 -3.03 7.61
CA SER A 16 -18.93 -2.22 7.39
C SER A 16 -17.65 -2.99 7.74
N GLY A 17 -17.70 -3.80 8.81
CA GLY A 17 -16.65 -4.76 9.14
C GLY A 17 -16.43 -5.77 8.02
N ASP A 18 -17.49 -6.42 7.55
CA ASP A 18 -17.41 -7.39 6.45
C ASP A 18 -16.87 -6.76 5.16
N LEU A 19 -17.28 -5.53 4.83
CA LEU A 19 -16.73 -4.80 3.68
C LEU A 19 -15.22 -4.55 3.84
N SER A 20 -14.74 -4.17 5.04
CA SER A 20 -13.31 -3.96 5.27
C SER A 20 -12.48 -5.24 5.03
N THR A 21 -13.04 -6.43 5.25
CA THR A 21 -12.33 -7.69 4.94
C THR A 21 -12.03 -7.85 3.45
N LEU A 22 -12.84 -7.26 2.56
CA LEU A 22 -12.58 -7.30 1.11
C LEU A 22 -11.33 -6.51 0.74
N PHE A 23 -11.06 -5.41 1.44
CA PHE A 23 -9.82 -4.67 1.28
C PHE A 23 -8.62 -5.52 1.70
N ASP A 24 -8.74 -6.28 2.79
CA ASP A 24 -7.68 -7.21 3.22
C ASP A 24 -7.47 -8.36 2.23
N VAL A 25 -8.54 -8.94 1.68
CA VAL A 25 -8.47 -9.96 0.61
C VAL A 25 -7.77 -9.41 -0.62
N GLY A 26 -8.13 -8.21 -1.06
CA GLY A 26 -7.43 -7.50 -2.14
C GLY A 26 -5.95 -7.34 -1.84
N GLY A 27 -5.62 -6.96 -0.60
CA GLY A 27 -4.26 -6.83 -0.10
C GLY A 27 -3.43 -8.11 -0.16
N ILE A 28 -4.00 -9.25 0.23
CA ILE A 28 -3.34 -10.56 0.13
C ILE A 28 -3.00 -10.87 -1.32
N VAL A 29 -3.98 -10.72 -2.23
CA VAL A 29 -3.78 -10.97 -3.67
C VAL A 29 -2.72 -10.01 -4.23
N GLY A 30 -2.78 -8.73 -3.85
CA GLY A 30 -1.80 -7.73 -4.25
C GLY A 30 -0.40 -8.03 -3.75
N GLY A 31 -0.25 -8.43 -2.49
CA GLY A 31 1.04 -8.81 -1.91
C GLY A 31 1.66 -10.02 -2.62
N ILE A 32 0.87 -11.05 -2.93
CA ILE A 32 1.32 -12.21 -3.70
C ILE A 32 1.76 -11.78 -5.10
N ALA A 33 0.91 -11.04 -5.82
CA ALA A 33 1.22 -10.61 -7.18
C ALA A 33 2.47 -9.72 -7.23
N ALA A 34 2.58 -8.78 -6.29
CA ALA A 34 3.71 -7.89 -6.17
C ALA A 34 4.99 -8.65 -5.82
N GLY A 35 4.92 -9.59 -4.87
CA GLY A 35 6.06 -10.45 -4.50
C GLY A 35 6.57 -11.25 -5.69
N VAL A 36 5.66 -11.88 -6.45
CA VAL A 36 6.02 -12.61 -7.68
C VAL A 36 6.70 -11.67 -8.69
N VAL A 37 6.15 -10.48 -8.94
CA VAL A 37 6.73 -9.51 -9.88
C VAL A 37 8.10 -9.00 -9.40
N SER A 38 8.24 -8.70 -8.11
CA SER A 38 9.51 -8.23 -7.55
C SER A 38 10.57 -9.32 -7.55
N ASP A 39 10.21 -10.57 -7.30
CA ASP A 39 11.14 -11.70 -7.32
C ASP A 39 11.68 -11.97 -8.74
N TYR A 40 10.82 -11.84 -9.76
CA TYR A 40 11.26 -11.99 -11.15
C TYR A 40 12.11 -10.82 -11.65
N THR A 41 11.81 -9.60 -11.21
CA THR A 41 12.50 -8.39 -11.68
C THR A 41 13.72 -8.00 -10.85
N GLY A 42 13.77 -8.44 -9.59
CA GLY A 42 14.72 -7.97 -8.58
C GLY A 42 14.51 -6.52 -8.14
N MET A 43 13.34 -5.93 -8.41
CA MET A 43 13.05 -4.50 -8.18
C MET A 43 11.81 -4.31 -7.29
N TYR A 44 11.98 -4.52 -5.99
CA TYR A 44 10.90 -4.45 -4.99
C TYR A 44 10.41 -3.00 -4.78
N ALA A 45 11.31 -2.02 -4.72
CA ALA A 45 10.92 -0.61 -4.51
C ALA A 45 10.19 -0.03 -5.72
N THR A 46 10.61 -0.41 -6.92
CA THR A 46 9.95 -0.05 -8.18
C THR A 46 8.57 -0.67 -8.24
N THR A 47 8.42 -1.95 -7.88
CA THR A 47 7.12 -2.63 -7.82
C THR A 47 6.18 -1.94 -6.85
N CYS A 48 6.63 -1.64 -5.62
CA CYS A 48 5.86 -0.88 -4.64
C CYS A 48 5.46 0.51 -5.15
N SER A 49 6.41 1.23 -5.75
CA SER A 49 6.16 2.59 -6.24
C SER A 49 5.16 2.63 -7.37
N VAL A 50 5.15 1.62 -8.26
CA VAL A 50 4.13 1.51 -9.31
C VAL A 50 2.76 1.29 -8.70
N MET A 51 2.64 0.38 -7.72
CA MET A 51 1.35 0.11 -7.05
C MET A 51 0.82 1.34 -6.33
N LEU A 52 1.68 2.04 -5.56
CA LEU A 52 1.32 3.28 -4.88
C LEU A 52 0.97 4.40 -5.87
N ALA A 53 1.68 4.52 -7.00
CA ALA A 53 1.33 5.51 -8.03
C ALA A 53 -0.07 5.28 -8.63
N PHE A 54 -0.52 4.03 -8.70
CA PHE A 54 -1.91 3.71 -9.06
C PHE A 54 -2.88 3.80 -7.88
N ALA A 55 -2.41 3.69 -6.63
CA ALA A 55 -3.24 3.84 -5.44
C ALA A 55 -3.81 5.26 -5.31
N ALA A 56 -3.01 6.30 -5.52
CA ALA A 56 -3.47 7.69 -5.49
C ALA A 56 -4.73 7.95 -6.36
N PRO A 57 -4.74 7.68 -7.68
CA PRO A 57 -5.95 7.84 -8.49
C PRO A 57 -7.07 6.88 -8.08
N MET A 58 -6.74 5.67 -7.61
CA MET A 58 -7.74 4.72 -7.12
C MET A 58 -8.49 5.27 -5.91
N LEU A 59 -7.81 5.93 -4.97
CA LEU A 59 -8.44 6.54 -3.80
C LEU A 59 -9.41 7.67 -4.20
N PHE A 60 -9.09 8.47 -5.22
CA PHE A 60 -10.01 9.45 -5.79
C PHE A 60 -11.26 8.79 -6.40
N VAL A 61 -11.06 7.71 -7.18
CA VAL A 61 -12.17 6.96 -7.78
C VAL A 61 -13.05 6.34 -6.69
N TYR A 62 -12.44 5.82 -5.62
CA TYR A 62 -13.16 5.28 -4.47
C TYR A 62 -14.00 6.35 -3.77
N GLU A 63 -13.45 7.54 -3.52
CA GLU A 63 -14.19 8.66 -2.92
C GLU A 63 -15.42 9.05 -3.76
N LYS A 64 -15.28 9.10 -5.09
CA LYS A 64 -16.38 9.50 -5.99
C LYS A 64 -17.43 8.41 -6.20
N PHE A 65 -17.02 7.15 -6.33
CA PHE A 65 -17.88 6.06 -6.82
C PHE A 65 -18.17 4.97 -5.78
N GLY A 66 -17.46 4.95 -4.64
CA GLY A 66 -17.61 3.92 -3.61
C GLY A 66 -19.00 3.85 -2.97
N THR A 67 -19.78 4.92 -3.04
CA THR A 67 -21.17 4.96 -2.51
C THR A 67 -22.25 4.73 -3.58
N TYR A 68 -21.85 4.52 -4.84
CA TYR A 68 -22.78 4.47 -5.97
C TYR A 68 -23.66 3.20 -5.96
N ASN A 69 -23.06 2.03 -5.84
CA ASN A 69 -23.76 0.76 -5.61
C ASN A 69 -22.85 -0.24 -4.89
N PHE A 70 -23.44 -1.28 -4.30
CA PHE A 70 -22.72 -2.26 -3.47
C PHE A 70 -21.66 -3.05 -4.26
N SER A 71 -21.97 -3.47 -5.49
CA SER A 71 -21.02 -4.22 -6.33
C SER A 71 -19.80 -3.40 -6.73
N VAL A 72 -20.00 -2.12 -7.07
CA VAL A 72 -18.92 -1.18 -7.37
C VAL A 72 -18.07 -0.96 -6.12
N ASN A 73 -18.68 -0.79 -4.95
CA ASN A 73 -17.96 -0.69 -3.68
C ASN A 73 -17.02 -1.91 -3.46
N ILE A 74 -17.54 -3.13 -3.59
CA ILE A 74 -16.75 -4.37 -3.46
C ILE A 74 -15.54 -4.37 -4.40
N ILE A 75 -15.77 -4.08 -5.69
CA ILE A 75 -14.70 -4.09 -6.70
C ILE A 75 -13.65 -3.04 -6.37
N LEU A 76 -14.08 -1.82 -6.00
CA LEU A 76 -13.18 -0.73 -5.67
C LEU A 76 -12.39 -1.02 -4.38
N LEU A 77 -12.99 -1.68 -3.38
CA LEU A 77 -12.30 -2.12 -2.15
C LEU A 77 -11.24 -3.17 -2.45
N LEU A 78 -11.53 -4.15 -3.30
CA LEU A 78 -10.56 -5.17 -3.72
C LEU A 78 -9.38 -4.54 -4.46
N ILE A 79 -9.63 -3.62 -5.39
CA ILE A 79 -8.56 -2.95 -6.15
C ILE A 79 -7.77 -2.00 -5.24
N ALA A 80 -8.43 -1.24 -4.37
CA ALA A 80 -7.75 -0.39 -3.40
C ALA A 80 -6.88 -1.22 -2.44
N GLY A 81 -7.38 -2.35 -1.96
CA GLY A 81 -6.62 -3.29 -1.13
C GLY A 81 -5.39 -3.82 -1.87
N LEU A 82 -5.57 -4.25 -3.12
CA LEU A 82 -4.47 -4.71 -3.96
C LEU A 82 -3.37 -3.65 -4.07
N LEU A 83 -3.74 -2.40 -4.35
CA LEU A 83 -2.81 -1.30 -4.61
C LEU A 83 -2.18 -0.68 -3.35
N VAL A 84 -2.84 -0.77 -2.19
CA VAL A 84 -2.37 -0.15 -0.93
C VAL A 84 -1.77 -1.19 0.01
N ASN A 85 -2.48 -2.28 0.30
CA ASN A 85 -1.99 -3.32 1.19
C ASN A 85 -0.93 -4.20 0.52
N GLY A 86 -0.97 -4.35 -0.81
CA GLY A 86 0.06 -5.05 -1.57
C GLY A 86 1.47 -4.48 -1.37
N PRO A 87 1.72 -3.18 -1.63
CA PRO A 87 3.04 -2.59 -1.37
C PRO A 87 3.40 -2.56 0.12
N TYR A 88 2.43 -2.42 1.03
CA TYR A 88 2.69 -2.55 2.47
C TYR A 88 3.25 -3.93 2.84
N ALA A 89 2.62 -5.00 2.36
CA ALA A 89 3.08 -6.37 2.57
C ALA A 89 4.48 -6.59 1.98
N LEU A 90 4.77 -6.01 0.82
CA LEU A 90 6.06 -6.14 0.15
C LEU A 90 7.17 -5.36 0.87
N ILE A 91 6.89 -4.14 1.35
CA ILE A 91 7.84 -3.35 2.13
C ILE A 91 8.21 -4.05 3.43
N THR A 92 7.24 -4.63 4.14
CA THR A 92 7.50 -5.27 5.44
C THR A 92 8.23 -6.61 5.32
N THR A 93 8.11 -7.29 4.18
CA THR A 93 8.68 -8.64 3.97
C THR A 93 9.89 -8.66 3.06
N ALA A 94 9.76 -8.16 1.83
CA ALA A 94 10.79 -8.27 0.80
C ALA A 94 11.99 -7.36 1.10
N VAL A 95 11.76 -6.13 1.57
CA VAL A 95 12.86 -5.21 1.94
C VAL A 95 13.66 -5.76 3.11
N SER A 96 13.01 -6.33 4.12
CA SER A 96 13.69 -7.01 5.22
C SER A 96 14.51 -8.21 4.73
N ALA A 97 13.95 -9.06 3.86
CA ALA A 97 14.66 -10.20 3.31
C ALA A 97 15.89 -9.77 2.50
N GLU A 98 15.74 -8.77 1.66
CA GLU A 98 16.80 -8.30 0.77
C GLU A 98 17.93 -7.59 1.53
N LEU A 99 17.60 -6.78 2.54
CA LEU A 99 18.60 -6.23 3.47
C LEU A 99 19.38 -7.33 4.19
N GLY A 100 18.76 -8.47 4.50
CA GLY A 100 19.46 -9.63 5.08
C GLY A 100 20.52 -10.25 4.16
N THR A 101 20.38 -10.07 2.85
CA THR A 101 21.34 -10.52 1.84
C THR A 101 22.36 -9.42 1.45
N HIS A 102 22.12 -8.17 1.86
CA HIS A 102 23.00 -7.05 1.56
C HIS A 102 24.37 -7.24 2.26
N HIS A 103 25.47 -6.97 1.55
CA HIS A 103 26.84 -7.20 2.04
C HIS A 103 27.14 -6.57 3.41
N SER A 104 26.47 -5.46 3.74
CA SER A 104 26.63 -4.75 5.02
C SER A 104 25.96 -5.43 6.22
N LEU A 105 25.03 -6.36 5.97
CA LEU A 105 24.19 -7.02 6.97
C LEU A 105 24.23 -8.56 6.85
N GLN A 106 24.81 -9.09 5.77
CA GLN A 106 24.92 -10.51 5.50
C GLN A 106 25.65 -11.23 6.65
N GLY A 107 24.97 -12.20 7.26
CA GLY A 107 25.48 -12.95 8.42
C GLY A 107 25.36 -12.24 9.77
N ASN A 108 24.88 -10.98 9.82
CA ASN A 108 24.64 -10.24 11.06
C ASN A 108 23.14 -10.23 11.42
N SER A 109 22.67 -11.32 12.02
CA SER A 109 21.26 -11.49 12.41
C SER A 109 20.76 -10.41 13.38
N LYS A 110 21.63 -9.84 14.21
CA LYS A 110 21.27 -8.76 15.15
C LYS A 110 20.99 -7.44 14.40
N ALA A 111 21.83 -7.10 13.44
CA ALA A 111 21.63 -5.90 12.63
C ALA A 111 20.39 -6.04 11.73
N LEU A 112 20.19 -7.21 11.12
CA LEU A 112 18.98 -7.52 10.36
C LEU A 112 17.70 -7.41 11.22
N ALA A 113 17.69 -8.03 12.40
CA ALA A 113 16.56 -7.95 13.33
C ALA A 113 16.24 -6.51 13.72
N THR A 114 17.27 -5.67 13.89
CA THR A 114 17.10 -4.24 14.21
C THR A 114 16.40 -3.50 13.07
N VAL A 115 16.80 -3.74 11.81
CA VAL A 115 16.17 -3.06 10.67
C VAL A 115 14.72 -3.53 10.48
N THR A 116 14.45 -4.84 10.58
CA THR A 116 13.09 -5.36 10.54
C THR A 116 12.22 -4.77 11.67
N ALA A 117 12.75 -4.65 12.89
CA ALA A 117 12.03 -4.03 14.00
C ALA A 117 11.74 -2.54 13.76
N ILE A 118 12.61 -1.81 13.06
CA ILE A 118 12.36 -0.42 12.67
C ILE A 118 11.24 -0.35 11.63
N ILE A 119 11.27 -1.23 10.62
CA ILE A 119 10.22 -1.28 9.58
C ILE A 119 8.87 -1.59 10.22
N ASP A 120 8.79 -2.65 11.02
CA ASP A 120 7.55 -3.05 11.69
C ASP A 120 7.07 -1.99 12.72
N GLY A 121 8.00 -1.41 13.46
CA GLY A 121 7.72 -0.33 14.42
C GLY A 121 7.14 0.91 13.74
N THR A 122 7.69 1.33 12.59
CA THR A 122 7.14 2.46 11.82
C THR A 122 5.77 2.15 11.22
N GLY A 123 5.55 0.91 10.76
CA GLY A 123 4.23 0.43 10.35
C GLY A 123 3.19 0.51 11.47
N SER A 124 3.54 0.06 12.68
CA SER A 124 2.68 0.12 13.86
C SER A 124 2.32 1.54 14.28
N ILE A 125 3.28 2.48 14.19
CA ILE A 125 3.01 3.91 14.43
C ILE A 125 1.99 4.43 13.41
N GLY A 126 2.13 4.10 12.13
CA GLY A 126 1.18 4.46 11.08
C GLY A 126 -0.23 3.91 11.36
N ALA A 127 -0.33 2.64 11.76
CA ALA A 127 -1.60 2.00 12.10
C ALA A 127 -2.31 2.64 13.31
N ALA A 128 -1.55 3.21 14.26
CA ALA A 128 -2.11 3.95 15.39
C ALA A 128 -2.49 5.40 15.04
N VAL A 129 -1.61 6.10 14.32
CA VAL A 129 -1.78 7.52 13.98
C VAL A 129 -2.80 7.74 12.88
N GLY A 130 -2.88 6.84 11.89
CA GLY A 130 -3.77 6.95 10.74
C GLY A 130 -5.25 7.10 11.13
N PRO A 131 -5.83 6.14 11.87
CA PRO A 131 -7.22 6.23 12.34
C PRO A 131 -7.47 7.42 13.27
N LEU A 132 -6.49 7.79 14.10
CA LEU A 132 -6.59 8.97 14.96
C LEU A 132 -6.73 10.26 14.13
N LEU A 133 -5.85 10.44 13.13
CA LEU A 133 -5.92 11.59 12.22
C LEU A 133 -7.20 11.55 11.39
N ALA A 134 -7.60 10.38 10.88
CA ALA A 134 -8.84 10.21 10.13
C ALA A 134 -10.07 10.61 10.97
N GLY A 135 -10.11 10.24 12.25
CA GLY A 135 -11.19 10.61 13.17
C GLY A 135 -11.25 12.11 13.46
N VAL A 136 -10.09 12.78 13.59
CA VAL A 136 -10.05 14.23 13.79
C VAL A 136 -10.42 14.98 12.51
N ILE A 137 -9.93 14.52 11.36
CA ILE A 137 -10.12 15.19 10.06
C ILE A 137 -11.53 14.98 9.51
N SER A 138 -12.14 13.81 9.76
CA SER A 138 -13.52 13.51 9.32
C SER A 138 -14.55 14.47 9.91
N SER A 139 -14.27 15.08 11.06
CA SER A 139 -15.12 16.13 11.66
C SER A 139 -15.34 17.35 10.76
N ARG A 140 -14.45 17.58 9.78
CA ARG A 140 -14.52 18.69 8.81
C ARG A 140 -15.03 18.26 7.44
N GLY A 141 -15.29 16.97 7.23
CA GLY A 141 -15.70 16.38 5.95
C GLY A 141 -14.98 15.06 5.70
N TRP A 142 -15.71 14.04 5.25
CA TRP A 142 -15.20 12.69 4.99
C TRP A 142 -14.21 12.66 3.81
N GLU A 143 -14.43 13.52 2.82
CA GLU A 143 -13.55 13.75 1.68
C GLU A 143 -12.13 14.17 2.10
N ASN A 144 -11.99 14.88 3.23
CA ASN A 144 -10.68 15.30 3.73
C ASN A 144 -9.83 14.11 4.21
N VAL A 145 -10.46 13.01 4.63
CA VAL A 145 -9.75 11.78 4.98
C VAL A 145 -9.12 11.16 3.73
N PHE A 146 -9.83 11.15 2.60
CA PHE A 146 -9.26 10.70 1.33
C PHE A 146 -8.11 11.59 0.88
N TYR A 147 -8.25 12.92 0.96
CA TYR A 147 -7.14 13.82 0.62
C TYR A 147 -5.93 13.64 1.52
N MET A 148 -6.13 13.40 2.82
CA MET A 148 -5.05 13.04 3.73
C MET A 148 -4.33 11.77 3.25
N LEU A 149 -5.08 10.69 2.94
CA LEU A 149 -4.50 9.43 2.45
C LEU A 149 -3.72 9.62 1.14
N ILE A 150 -4.26 10.38 0.20
CA ILE A 150 -3.60 10.69 -1.07
C ILE A 150 -2.31 11.49 -0.85
N ILE A 151 -2.32 12.49 0.04
CA ILE A 151 -1.12 13.27 0.37
C ILE A 151 -0.07 12.36 1.02
N SER A 152 -0.46 11.51 1.95
CA SER A 152 0.43 10.52 2.58
C SER A 152 1.04 9.56 1.55
N ASP A 153 0.26 9.11 0.58
CA ASP A 153 0.70 8.25 -0.52
C ASP A 153 1.71 8.95 -1.44
N ILE A 154 1.45 10.21 -1.81
CA ILE A 154 2.40 11.02 -2.59
C ILE A 154 3.71 11.22 -1.83
N ILE A 155 3.66 11.49 -0.51
CA ILE A 155 4.85 11.60 0.32
C ILE A 155 5.62 10.26 0.34
N ALA A 156 4.93 9.13 0.45
CA ALA A 156 5.54 7.81 0.40
C ALA A 156 6.27 7.58 -0.94
N LEU A 157 5.64 7.92 -2.07
CA LEU A 157 6.25 7.86 -3.40
C LEU A 157 7.50 8.74 -3.51
N MET A 158 7.44 9.96 -2.97
CA MET A 158 8.60 10.87 -2.95
C MET A 158 9.77 10.26 -2.16
N LEU A 159 9.50 9.62 -1.02
CA LEU A 159 10.53 8.97 -0.20
C LEU A 159 11.12 7.73 -0.89
N LEU A 160 10.28 6.94 -1.59
CA LEU A 160 10.71 5.76 -2.34
C LEU A 160 11.49 6.09 -3.62
N SER A 161 11.32 7.29 -4.18
CA SER A 161 11.93 7.69 -5.45
C SER A 161 13.44 7.46 -5.53
N ARG A 162 14.19 7.71 -4.45
CA ARG A 162 15.64 7.49 -4.41
C ARG A 162 16.00 6.01 -4.54
N LEU A 163 15.21 5.14 -3.93
CA LEU A 163 15.41 3.70 -3.98
C LEU A 163 15.08 3.16 -5.37
N VAL A 164 13.98 3.62 -5.98
CA VAL A 164 13.62 3.31 -7.37
C VAL A 164 14.73 3.70 -8.35
N VAL A 165 15.30 4.90 -8.21
CA VAL A 165 16.43 5.34 -9.06
C VAL A 165 17.66 4.44 -8.89
N SER A 166 17.91 3.96 -7.67
CA SER A 166 19.00 3.02 -7.40
C SER A 166 18.77 1.67 -8.08
N GLU A 167 17.58 1.07 -7.92
CA GLU A 167 17.21 -0.20 -8.54
C GLU A 167 17.27 -0.11 -10.08
N LEU A 168 16.67 0.93 -10.67
CA LEU A 168 16.66 1.12 -12.12
C LEU A 168 18.09 1.25 -12.68
N ARG A 169 18.97 1.96 -11.98
CA ARG A 169 20.38 2.09 -12.39
C ARG A 169 21.08 0.73 -12.36
N GLN A 170 20.93 -0.03 -11.29
CA GLN A 170 21.55 -1.36 -11.16
C GLN A 170 21.05 -2.30 -12.25
N TRP A 171 19.74 -2.30 -12.51
CA TRP A 171 19.13 -3.12 -13.55
C TRP A 171 19.62 -2.77 -14.97
N LEU A 172 19.76 -1.47 -15.27
CA LEU A 172 20.31 -1.01 -16.56
C LEU A 172 21.77 -1.44 -16.75
N LEU A 173 22.59 -1.35 -15.70
CA LEU A 173 24.00 -1.79 -15.74
C LEU A 173 24.10 -3.31 -15.98
N LEU A 174 23.25 -4.10 -15.32
CA LEU A 174 23.19 -5.55 -15.52
C LEU A 174 22.76 -5.92 -16.95
N ARG A 175 21.88 -5.12 -17.57
CA ARG A 175 21.51 -5.30 -18.99
C ARG A 175 22.66 -5.00 -19.94
N GLN A 176 23.43 -3.93 -19.69
CA GLN A 176 24.59 -3.57 -20.53
C GLN A 176 25.70 -4.62 -20.48
N ASN A 177 25.93 -5.27 -19.34
CA ASN A 177 26.90 -6.37 -19.23
C ASN A 177 26.45 -7.69 -19.88
N ARG A 178 25.18 -7.81 -20.29
CA ARG A 178 24.64 -9.00 -20.98
C ARG A 178 24.55 -8.85 -22.51
N SER A 179 24.78 -7.65 -23.04
CA SER A 179 24.82 -7.34 -24.49
C SER A 179 26.25 -7.29 -25.01
#